data_AF-A0A329N3D9-F1
#
_entry.id   AF-A0A329N3D9-F1
#
_cell.length_a   1.000
_cell.length_b   1.000
_cell.length_c   1.000
_cell.angle_alpha   90.00
_cell.angle_beta   90.00
_cell.angle_gamma   90.00
#
_symmetry.space_group_name_H-M   'P 1'
#
loop_
_entity.id
_entity.type
_entity.pdbx_description
1 polymer ?
#
loop_
_entity_poly.entity_id
_entity_poly.type
_entity_poly.pdbx_seq_one_letter_code
_entity_poly.pdbx_strand_id
1 'polypeptide(L)'
;MRSFILFSLLWAAVFSVTTSCSDKPSEEVRKYQELYREVIAVHDEVMPKMGELNALSRTLKQEQDSISATHTGILDSLKLSHTTMMEWMKDFSEKFPYGKSDPLQKTPEELHRDIELLQAELGEVNRMKDLIEESMTKAKKAISGK
;
A
#
# COMPACT_ATOMS: atom_id res chain seq x y z
N MET A 1 58.97 21.52 34.62
CA MET A 1 57.88 20.57 34.27
C MET A 1 56.65 20.75 35.17
N ARG A 2 56.11 21.97 35.25
CA ARG A 2 54.87 22.28 36.00
C ARG A 2 53.90 23.14 35.19
N SER A 3 54.40 23.89 34.20
CA SER A 3 53.57 24.74 33.34
C SER A 3 53.06 24.06 32.06
N PHE A 4 53.56 22.89 31.67
CA PHE A 4 53.04 22.15 30.51
C PHE A 4 51.85 21.23 30.86
N ILE A 5 51.60 20.97 32.14
CA ILE A 5 50.47 20.14 32.58
C ILE A 5 49.19 20.98 32.70
N LEU A 6 49.32 22.29 32.94
CA LEU A 6 48.18 23.20 33.06
C LEU A 6 47.53 23.55 31.71
N PHE A 7 48.24 23.37 30.58
CA PHE A 7 47.66 23.57 29.25
C PHE A 7 46.94 22.33 28.71
N SER A 8 47.16 21.16 29.33
CA SER A 8 46.48 19.89 28.97
C SER A 8 45.16 19.68 29.70
N LEU A 9 44.80 20.54 30.66
CA LEU A 9 43.56 20.45 31.44
C LEU A 9 42.45 21.38 30.91
N LEU A 10 42.71 22.16 29.86
CA LEU A 10 41.74 23.07 29.24
C LEU A 10 41.14 22.52 27.93
N TRP A 11 41.47 21.28 27.57
CA TRP A 11 40.98 20.61 26.36
C TRP A 11 40.37 19.24 26.66
N ALA A 12 39.62 19.15 27.76
CA ALA A 12 38.96 17.90 28.17
C ALA A 12 37.55 18.13 28.75
N ALA A 13 36.91 19.25 28.42
CA ALA A 13 35.59 19.62 28.97
C ALA A 13 34.61 20.12 27.89
N VAL A 14 34.69 19.60 26.67
CA VAL A 14 33.61 19.74 25.67
C VAL A 14 33.46 18.41 24.95
N PHE A 15 33.22 17.34 25.70
CA PHE A 15 32.50 16.20 25.16
C PHE A 15 31.03 16.44 25.49
N SER A 16 30.40 17.32 24.71
CA SER A 16 28.95 17.48 24.72
C SER A 16 28.39 16.09 24.41
N VAL A 17 27.83 15.46 25.43
CA VAL A 17 26.98 14.29 25.26
C VAL A 17 25.81 14.76 24.42
N THR A 18 25.92 14.59 23.11
CA THR A 18 24.75 14.62 22.23
C THR A 18 23.97 13.36 22.55
N THR A 19 23.11 13.45 23.56
CA THR A 19 22.04 12.48 23.73
C THR A 19 21.20 12.57 22.46
N SER A 20 21.44 11.66 21.52
CA SER A 20 20.50 11.38 20.45
C SER A 20 19.23 10.90 21.15
N CYS A 21 18.28 11.81 21.36
CA CYS A 21 16.93 11.47 21.74
C CYS A 21 16.34 10.75 20.53
N SER A 22 16.52 9.43 20.49
CA SER A 22 15.71 8.57 19.63
C SER A 22 14.34 8.48 20.28
N ASP A 23 13.57 9.58 20.22
CA ASP A 23 12.20 9.59 20.72
C ASP A 23 11.44 8.53 19.94
N LYS A 24 10.99 7.50 20.65
CA LYS A 24 10.18 6.45 20.06
C LYS A 24 8.91 7.12 19.48
N PRO A 25 8.50 6.78 18.26
CA PRO A 25 7.28 7.34 17.68
C PRO A 25 6.09 7.14 18.62
N SER A 26 5.15 8.10 18.64
CA SER A 26 3.92 7.96 19.43
C SER A 26 3.12 6.72 19.02
N GLU A 27 2.19 6.28 19.86
CA GLU A 27 1.33 5.14 19.56
C GLU A 27 0.54 5.37 18.26
N GLU A 28 0.05 6.58 18.05
CA GLU A 28 -0.70 6.99 16.86
C GLU A 28 0.18 6.97 15.62
N VAL A 29 1.44 7.43 15.70
CA VAL A 29 2.37 7.37 14.56
C VAL A 29 2.64 5.92 14.18
N ARG A 30 2.81 5.04 15.16
CA ARG A 30 2.98 3.61 14.91
C ARG A 30 1.75 2.99 14.27
N LYS A 31 0.55 3.30 14.78
CA LYS A 31 -0.72 2.83 14.23
C LYS A 31 -0.92 3.28 12.78
N TYR A 32 -0.64 4.55 12.49
CA TYR A 32 -0.66 5.07 11.11
C TYR A 32 0.29 4.26 10.21
N GLN A 33 1.55 4.07 10.64
CA GLN A 33 2.54 3.35 9.84
C GLN A 33 2.18 1.88 9.64
N GLU A 34 1.60 1.22 10.65
CA GLU A 34 1.10 -0.15 10.56
C GLU A 34 -0.03 -0.25 9.53
N LEU A 35 -1.08 0.57 9.66
CA LEU A 35 -2.19 0.58 8.70
C LEU A 35 -1.75 0.93 7.28
N TYR A 36 -0.89 1.94 7.11
CA TYR A 36 -0.37 2.31 5.80
C TYR A 36 0.37 1.13 5.15
N ARG A 37 1.22 0.43 5.91
CA ARG A 37 1.90 -0.77 5.40
C ARG A 37 0.93 -1.88 5.05
N GLU A 38 -0.11 -2.11 5.84
CA GLU A 38 -1.13 -3.13 5.55
C GLU A 38 -1.87 -2.83 4.23
N VAL A 39 -2.31 -1.58 4.04
CA VAL A 39 -2.99 -1.17 2.80
C VAL A 39 -2.09 -1.39 1.59
N ILE A 40 -0.84 -0.93 1.65
CA ILE A 40 0.12 -1.09 0.55
C ILE A 40 0.49 -2.55 0.32
N ALA A 41 0.59 -3.37 1.37
CA ALA A 41 0.87 -4.79 1.24
C ALA A 41 -0.22 -5.52 0.45
N VAL A 42 -1.49 -5.18 0.67
CA VAL A 42 -2.60 -5.74 -0.13
C VAL A 42 -2.49 -5.30 -1.58
N HIS A 43 -2.23 -4.00 -1.85
CA HIS A 43 -1.98 -3.50 -3.21
C HIS A 43 -0.84 -4.28 -3.90
N ASP A 44 0.29 -4.43 -3.23
CA ASP A 44 1.46 -5.10 -3.79
C ASP A 44 1.23 -6.60 -4.02
N GLU A 45 0.38 -7.25 -3.21
CA GLU A 45 -0.04 -8.64 -3.43
C GLU A 45 -0.82 -8.82 -4.74
N VAL A 46 -1.72 -7.88 -5.05
CA VAL A 46 -2.61 -7.99 -6.21
C VAL A 46 -2.06 -7.34 -7.48
N MET A 47 -1.12 -6.39 -7.39
CA MET A 47 -0.54 -5.73 -8.56
C MET A 47 0.02 -6.73 -9.59
N PRO A 48 0.83 -7.76 -9.22
CA PRO A 48 1.34 -8.74 -10.19
C PRO A 48 0.23 -9.52 -10.91
N LYS A 49 -0.94 -9.66 -10.29
CA LYS A 49 -2.09 -10.39 -10.86
C LYS A 49 -2.76 -9.62 -12.01
N MET A 50 -2.53 -8.31 -12.13
CA MET A 50 -3.09 -7.49 -13.22
C MET A 50 -2.58 -7.93 -14.60
N GLY A 51 -1.35 -8.43 -14.70
CA GLY A 51 -0.83 -9.01 -15.93
C GLY A 51 -1.60 -10.26 -16.36
N GLU A 52 -1.91 -11.13 -15.40
CA GLU A 52 -2.67 -12.35 -15.61
C GLU A 52 -4.15 -12.05 -15.94
N LEU A 53 -4.78 -11.11 -15.22
CA LEU A 53 -6.14 -10.64 -15.50
C LEU A 53 -6.29 -10.14 -16.94
N ASN A 54 -5.31 -9.37 -17.42
CA ASN A 54 -5.27 -8.88 -18.80
C ASN A 54 -5.08 -10.01 -19.81
N ALA A 55 -4.28 -11.04 -19.49
CA ALA A 55 -4.13 -12.22 -20.33
C ALA A 55 -5.44 -13.01 -20.44
N LEU A 56 -6.10 -13.29 -19.31
CA LEU A 56 -7.41 -13.96 -19.27
C LEU A 56 -8.46 -13.21 -20.10
N SER A 57 -8.49 -11.88 -20.00
CA SER A 57 -9.38 -11.03 -20.80
C SER A 57 -9.13 -11.17 -22.31
N ARG A 58 -7.87 -11.31 -22.75
CA ARG A 58 -7.53 -11.52 -24.17
C ARG A 58 -7.95 -12.90 -24.64
N THR A 59 -7.65 -13.94 -23.86
CA THR A 59 -8.03 -15.33 -24.18
C THR A 59 -9.54 -15.46 -24.33
N LEU A 60 -10.32 -14.97 -23.36
CA LEU A 60 -11.78 -15.03 -23.42
C LEU A 60 -12.37 -14.29 -24.63
N LYS A 61 -11.77 -13.17 -25.07
CA LYS A 61 -12.20 -12.47 -26.29
C LYS A 61 -11.90 -13.25 -27.57
N GLN A 62 -10.76 -13.93 -27.64
CA GLN A 62 -10.38 -14.73 -28.81
C GLN A 62 -11.26 -15.97 -28.96
N GLU A 63 -11.73 -16.50 -27.84
CA GLU A 63 -12.45 -17.75 -27.82
C GLU A 63 -13.95 -17.56 -27.54
N GLN A 64 -14.47 -16.34 -27.73
CA GLN A 64 -15.84 -15.95 -27.38
C GLN A 64 -16.90 -16.87 -28.02
N ASP A 65 -16.67 -17.33 -29.26
CA ASP A 65 -17.58 -18.23 -29.98
C ASP A 65 -17.59 -19.67 -29.42
N SER A 66 -16.54 -20.06 -28.69
CA SER A 66 -16.41 -21.40 -28.07
C SER A 66 -16.86 -21.43 -26.61
N ILE A 67 -17.15 -20.28 -26.02
CA ILE A 67 -17.52 -20.17 -24.60
C ILE A 67 -19.04 -20.29 -24.46
N SER A 68 -19.50 -21.26 -23.67
CA SER A 68 -20.93 -21.47 -23.38
C SER A 68 -21.62 -20.20 -22.89
N ALA A 69 -22.87 -20.00 -23.29
CA ALA A 69 -23.77 -18.92 -22.84
C ALA A 69 -23.95 -18.85 -21.30
N THR A 70 -23.58 -19.91 -20.57
CA THR A 70 -23.55 -19.92 -19.09
C THR A 70 -22.43 -19.05 -18.50
N HIS A 71 -21.52 -18.52 -19.31
CA HIS A 71 -20.36 -17.71 -18.89
C HIS A 71 -20.51 -16.23 -19.27
N THR A 72 -21.75 -15.76 -19.44
CA THR A 72 -22.06 -14.35 -19.70
C THR A 72 -21.54 -13.46 -18.56
N GLY A 73 -21.01 -12.27 -18.91
CA GLY A 73 -20.54 -11.28 -17.94
C GLY A 73 -19.14 -11.50 -17.36
N ILE A 74 -18.42 -12.58 -17.71
CA ILE A 74 -17.03 -12.78 -17.20
C ILE A 74 -16.08 -11.69 -17.70
N LEU A 75 -16.18 -11.31 -18.99
CA LEU A 75 -15.39 -10.21 -19.54
C LEU A 75 -15.68 -8.88 -18.85
N ASP A 76 -16.94 -8.63 -18.49
CA ASP A 76 -17.34 -7.43 -17.75
C ASP A 76 -16.80 -7.46 -16.31
N SER A 77 -16.80 -8.63 -15.66
CA SER A 77 -16.23 -8.81 -14.32
C SER A 77 -14.71 -8.58 -14.30
N LEU A 78 -13.97 -9.07 -15.29
CA LEU A 78 -12.53 -8.79 -15.43
C LEU A 78 -12.28 -7.30 -15.69
N LYS A 79 -13.08 -6.68 -16.56
CA LYS A 79 -12.99 -5.24 -16.85
C LYS A 79 -13.26 -4.40 -15.60
N LEU A 80 -14.32 -4.74 -14.85
CA LEU A 80 -14.67 -4.08 -13.60
C LEU A 80 -13.51 -4.16 -12.60
N SER A 81 -12.95 -5.35 -12.42
CA SER A 81 -11.80 -5.57 -11.53
C SER A 81 -10.59 -4.71 -11.90
N HIS A 82 -10.28 -4.60 -13.20
CA HIS A 82 -9.22 -3.71 -13.68
C HIS A 82 -9.52 -2.24 -13.40
N THR A 83 -10.75 -1.80 -13.68
CA THR A 83 -11.15 -0.41 -13.43
C THR A 83 -11.12 -0.08 -11.94
N THR A 84 -11.65 -0.95 -11.09
CA THR A 84 -11.64 -0.76 -9.63
C THR A 84 -10.21 -0.60 -9.09
N MET A 85 -9.24 -1.39 -9.57
CA MET A 85 -7.83 -1.19 -9.21
C MET A 85 -7.32 0.20 -9.58
N MET A 86 -7.57 0.64 -10.82
CA MET A 86 -7.08 1.95 -11.28
C MET A 86 -7.74 3.12 -10.55
N GLU A 87 -9.04 3.01 -10.28
CA GLU A 87 -9.80 4.02 -9.54
C GLU A 87 -9.33 4.10 -8.09
N TRP A 88 -9.16 2.95 -7.42
CA TRP A 88 -8.63 2.91 -6.06
C TRP A 88 -7.21 3.49 -5.98
N MET A 89 -6.29 3.09 -6.87
CA MET A 89 -4.93 3.65 -6.87
C MET A 89 -4.93 5.17 -7.06
N LYS A 90 -5.79 5.68 -7.96
CA LYS A 90 -5.91 7.13 -8.18
C LYS A 90 -6.37 7.83 -6.91
N ASP A 91 -7.49 7.39 -6.35
CA ASP A 91 -8.09 7.99 -5.15
C ASP A 91 -7.16 7.90 -3.94
N PHE A 92 -6.52 6.74 -3.72
CA PHE A 92 -5.50 6.56 -2.68
C PHE A 92 -4.33 7.53 -2.84
N SER A 93 -3.84 7.74 -4.08
CA SER A 93 -2.72 8.65 -4.35
C SER A 93 -3.06 10.14 -4.16
N GLU A 94 -4.35 10.50 -4.29
CA GLU A 94 -4.85 11.85 -4.00
C GLU A 94 -4.94 12.08 -2.48
N LYS A 95 -5.38 11.07 -1.72
CA LYS A 95 -5.46 11.10 -0.25
C LYS A 95 -4.08 11.02 0.41
N PHE A 96 -3.18 10.19 -0.11
CA PHE A 96 -1.84 9.93 0.42
C PHE A 96 -0.75 10.13 -0.63
N PRO A 97 -0.41 11.39 -1.00
CA PRO A 97 0.57 11.65 -2.03
C PRO A 97 1.97 11.13 -1.64
N TYR A 98 2.62 10.46 -2.59
CA TYR A 98 3.95 9.87 -2.39
C TYR A 98 4.97 10.93 -1.95
N GLY A 99 5.73 10.61 -0.89
CA GLY A 99 6.77 11.49 -0.36
C GLY A 99 6.26 12.74 0.37
N LYS A 100 4.94 12.90 0.57
CA LYS A 100 4.35 14.04 1.30
C LYS A 100 3.62 13.65 2.59
N SER A 101 3.59 12.36 2.91
CA SER A 101 2.82 11.82 4.04
C SER A 101 3.76 11.30 5.14
N ASP A 102 4.62 12.18 5.68
CA ASP A 102 5.45 11.84 6.84
C ASP A 102 4.61 11.97 8.13
N PRO A 103 4.27 10.87 8.83
CA PRO A 103 3.45 10.93 10.03
C PRO A 103 4.12 11.65 11.20
N LEU A 104 5.45 11.85 11.17
CA LEU A 104 6.17 12.61 12.20
C LEU A 104 5.96 14.12 12.08
N GLN A 105 5.46 14.59 10.93
CA GLN A 105 5.22 16.02 10.66
C GLN A 105 3.75 16.42 10.81
N LYS A 106 2.86 15.48 11.16
CA LYS A 106 1.42 15.70 11.26
C LYS A 106 1.02 16.18 12.66
N THR A 107 -0.02 17.02 12.73
CA THR A 107 -0.67 17.29 14.01
C THR A 107 -1.43 16.05 14.52
N PRO A 108 -1.74 15.96 15.83
CA PRO A 108 -2.56 14.87 16.34
C PRO A 108 -3.91 14.72 15.62
N GLU A 109 -4.55 15.82 15.24
CA GLU A 109 -5.83 15.83 14.53
C GLU A 109 -5.70 15.34 13.08
N GLU A 110 -4.62 15.71 12.39
CA GLU A 110 -4.30 15.18 11.06
C GLU A 110 -4.02 13.68 11.11
N LEU A 111 -3.24 13.24 12.11
CA LEU A 111 -2.89 11.85 12.29
C LEU A 111 -4.11 10.98 12.61
N HIS A 112 -5.01 11.47 13.47
CA HIS A 112 -6.26 10.78 13.78
C HIS A 112 -7.15 10.61 12.55
N ARG A 113 -7.36 11.69 11.79
CA ARG A 113 -8.13 11.68 10.53
C ARG A 113 -7.55 10.69 9.53
N ASP A 114 -6.23 10.70 9.37
CA ASP A 114 -5.57 9.82 8.42
C ASP A 114 -5.65 8.35 8.83
N ILE A 115 -5.61 8.05 10.13
CA ILE A 115 -5.83 6.69 10.64
C ILE A 115 -7.23 6.20 10.27
N GLU A 116 -8.27 7.03 10.42
CA GLU A 116 -9.63 6.69 10.01
C GLU A 116 -9.73 6.45 8.51
N LEU A 117 -9.09 7.31 7.70
CA LEU A 117 -9.03 7.14 6.25
C LEU A 117 -8.34 5.82 5.89
N LEU A 118 -7.17 5.52 6.48
CA LEU A 118 -6.44 4.27 6.20
C LEU A 118 -7.24 3.02 6.60
N GLN A 119 -8.06 3.08 7.65
CA GLN A 119 -8.96 1.98 8.00
C GLN A 119 -10.03 1.75 6.93
N ALA A 120 -10.57 2.83 6.36
CA ALA A 120 -11.50 2.74 5.24
C ALA A 120 -10.82 2.20 3.98
N GLU A 121 -9.62 2.70 3.65
CA GLU A 121 -8.79 2.22 2.54
C GLU A 121 -8.45 0.74 2.66
N LEU A 122 -8.14 0.26 3.86
CA LEU A 122 -7.89 -1.16 4.10
C LEU A 122 -9.12 -2.01 3.77
N GLY A 123 -10.33 -1.52 4.07
CA GLY A 123 -11.57 -2.17 3.67
C GLY A 123 -11.77 -2.16 2.15
N GLU A 124 -11.46 -1.05 1.49
CA GLU A 124 -11.62 -0.89 0.04
C GLU A 124 -10.64 -1.76 -0.75
N VAL A 125 -9.36 -1.72 -0.40
CA VAL A 125 -8.30 -2.50 -1.06
C VAL A 125 -8.52 -4.00 -0.90
N ASN A 126 -9.06 -4.46 0.23
CA ASN A 126 -9.44 -5.87 0.42
C ASN A 126 -10.63 -6.28 -0.46
N ARG A 127 -11.67 -5.45 -0.57
CA ARG A 127 -12.79 -5.72 -1.50
C ARG A 127 -12.34 -5.76 -2.95
N MET A 128 -11.41 -4.87 -3.31
CA MET A 128 -10.78 -4.84 -4.63
C MET A 128 -9.99 -6.14 -4.88
N LYS A 129 -9.21 -6.61 -3.91
CA LYS A 129 -8.51 -7.89 -3.97
C LYS A 129 -9.48 -9.05 -4.21
N ASP A 130 -10.54 -9.16 -3.41
CA ASP A 130 -11.54 -10.22 -3.55
C ASP A 130 -12.19 -10.22 -4.94
N LEU A 131 -12.54 -9.02 -5.45
CA LEU A 131 -13.11 -8.85 -6.79
C LEU A 131 -12.17 -9.33 -7.90
N ILE A 132 -10.88 -9.00 -7.80
CA ILE A 132 -9.84 -9.47 -8.74
C ILE A 132 -9.72 -10.99 -8.67
N GLU A 133 -9.63 -11.57 -7.48
CA GLU A 133 -9.46 -13.02 -7.31
C GLU A 133 -10.68 -13.81 -7.79
N GLU A 134 -11.88 -13.31 -7.50
CA GLU A 134 -13.13 -13.93 -7.94
C GLU A 134 -13.28 -13.87 -9.47
N SER A 135 -13.03 -12.71 -10.08
CA SER A 135 -13.15 -12.55 -11.54
C SER A 135 -12.16 -13.44 -12.29
N MET A 136 -10.92 -13.55 -11.80
CA MET A 136 -9.91 -14.44 -12.35
C MET A 136 -10.28 -15.91 -12.18
N THR A 137 -10.84 -16.29 -11.04
CA THR A 137 -11.32 -17.67 -10.79
C THR A 137 -12.43 -18.06 -11.77
N LYS A 138 -13.42 -17.17 -11.97
CA LYS A 138 -14.49 -17.36 -12.96
C LYS A 138 -13.93 -17.51 -14.38
N ALA A 139 -13.00 -16.64 -14.76
CA ALA A 139 -12.35 -16.68 -16.07
C ALA A 139 -11.57 -17.97 -16.32
N LYS A 140 -10.75 -18.40 -15.36
CA LYS A 140 -9.98 -19.66 -15.45
C LYS A 140 -10.90 -20.87 -15.58
N LYS A 141 -12.00 -20.90 -14.82
CA LYS A 141 -13.01 -21.96 -14.90
C LYS A 141 -13.69 -22.00 -16.27
N ALA A 142 -14.02 -20.85 -16.84
CA ALA A 142 -14.63 -20.77 -18.16
C ALA A 142 -13.70 -21.24 -19.29
N ILE A 143 -12.40 -20.97 -19.16
CA ILE A 143 -11.39 -21.42 -20.13
C ILE A 143 -11.11 -22.92 -19.98
N SER A 144 -10.99 -23.41 -18.74
CA SER A 144 -10.62 -24.81 -18.46
C SER A 144 -11.79 -25.79 -18.58
N GLY A 145 -13.04 -25.30 -18.50
CA GLY A 145 -14.26 -26.09 -18.64
C GLY A 145 -14.78 -26.20 -20.07
N LYS A 146 -13.96 -25.83 -21.05
CA LYS A 146 -14.17 -26.12 -22.48
C LYS A 146 -13.89 -27.58 -22.78
#